data_AF-A0A7J0FD31-F1
#
_entry.id   AF-A0A7J0FD31-F1
#
_cell.length_a   1.000
_cell.length_b   1.000
_cell.length_c   1.000
_cell.angle_alpha   90.00
_cell.angle_beta   90.00
_cell.angle_gamma   90.00
#
_symmetry.space_group_name_H-M   'P 1'
#
loop_
_entity.id
_entity.type
_entity.pdbx_description
1 polymer ?
#
loop_
_entity_poly.entity_id
_entity_poly.type
_entity_poly.pdbx_seq_one_letter_code
_entity_poly.pdbx_strand_id
1 'polypeptide(L)'
;MGSYLWSSSAFDSKSGQRIFIIFLVMIASFYSGTFFGSNSSVYVSQLPSNSSSSSPGIPTFTNKVVLSYRKTPLTIPETGMNICPLLFNEYIPCHDVSYVKEILPKLDLSRREELERHCPPLERRLFCLVPPPDDYKIPISWPTSRDYVWRSNVNHTHLAEVKGGQNWVHEKDQLWWFPGGGTHFKHGASEYIQRYL
;
A
#
# COMPACT_ATOMS: atom_id res chain seq x y z
N MET A 1 -59.96 -21.98 -12.69
CA MET A 1 -58.64 -22.47 -12.22
C MET A 1 -57.93 -23.14 -13.38
N GLY A 2 -56.99 -22.44 -14.03
CA GLY A 2 -56.20 -22.96 -15.15
C GLY A 2 -54.84 -23.45 -14.67
N SER A 3 -54.52 -24.69 -15.03
CA SER A 3 -53.36 -25.49 -14.63
C SER A 3 -52.06 -24.99 -15.27
N TYR A 4 -51.00 -24.95 -14.47
CA TYR A 4 -49.62 -24.68 -14.89
C TYR A 4 -49.08 -25.87 -15.71
N LEU A 5 -48.80 -25.64 -16.99
CA LEU A 5 -48.01 -26.56 -17.83
C LEU A 5 -46.53 -26.36 -17.50
N TRP A 6 -45.98 -27.22 -16.64
CA TRP A 6 -44.53 -27.38 -16.52
C TRP A 6 -44.02 -28.14 -17.73
N SER A 7 -43.28 -27.46 -18.59
CA SER A 7 -42.57 -28.08 -19.71
C SER A 7 -41.29 -28.71 -19.15
N SER A 8 -41.30 -30.04 -18.96
CA SER A 8 -40.08 -30.81 -18.73
C SER A 8 -39.31 -30.92 -20.04
N SER A 9 -38.29 -30.10 -20.21
CA SER A 9 -37.33 -30.26 -21.31
C SER A 9 -36.49 -31.51 -21.07
N ALA A 10 -36.66 -32.53 -21.92
CA ALA A 10 -35.83 -33.72 -21.95
C ALA A 10 -34.37 -33.32 -22.22
N PHE A 11 -33.46 -33.68 -21.32
CA PHE A 11 -32.02 -33.46 -21.50
C PHE A 11 -31.53 -34.32 -22.67
N ASP A 12 -31.14 -33.67 -23.77
CA ASP A 12 -30.49 -34.33 -24.90
C ASP A 12 -29.21 -35.02 -24.41
N SER A 13 -29.05 -36.30 -24.75
CA SER A 13 -27.93 -37.14 -24.31
C SER A 13 -26.57 -36.52 -24.66
N LYS A 14 -26.48 -35.81 -25.79
CA LYS A 14 -25.28 -35.06 -26.18
C LYS A 14 -25.02 -33.84 -25.30
N SER A 15 -26.07 -33.18 -24.81
CA SER A 15 -25.97 -32.06 -23.87
C SER A 15 -25.53 -32.57 -22.49
N GLY A 16 -26.12 -33.68 -22.02
CA GLY A 16 -25.70 -34.34 -20.78
C GLY A 16 -24.24 -34.79 -20.81
N GLN A 17 -23.78 -35.36 -21.92
CA GLN A 17 -22.39 -35.78 -22.08
C GLN A 17 -21.41 -34.60 -22.06
N ARG A 18 -21.78 -33.45 -22.65
CA ARG A 18 -20.96 -32.22 -22.57
C ARG A 18 -20.88 -31.69 -21.15
N ILE A 19 -22.00 -31.68 -20.42
CA ILE A 19 -22.03 -31.24 -19.01
C ILE A 19 -21.17 -32.14 -18.14
N PHE A 20 -21.24 -33.46 -18.35
CA PHE A 20 -20.42 -34.43 -17.61
C PHE A 20 -18.91 -34.24 -17.88
N ILE A 21 -18.51 -34.02 -19.14
CA ILE A 21 -17.12 -33.74 -19.49
C ILE A 21 -16.63 -32.45 -18.82
N ILE A 22 -17.43 -31.39 -18.84
CA ILE A 22 -17.09 -30.12 -18.17
C ILE A 22 -16.91 -30.34 -16.66
N PHE A 23 -17.80 -31.11 -16.02
CA PHE A 23 -17.68 -31.44 -14.60
C PHE A 23 -16.38 -32.21 -14.29
N LEU A 24 -15.99 -33.17 -15.12
CA LEU A 24 -14.75 -33.91 -14.94
C LEU A 24 -13.51 -33.01 -15.10
N VAL A 25 -13.52 -32.07 -16.04
CA VAL A 25 -12.43 -31.10 -16.22
C VAL A 25 -12.32 -30.15 -15.02
N MET A 26 -13.45 -29.71 -14.46
CA MET A 26 -13.49 -28.89 -13.23
C MET A 26 -12.94 -29.64 -12.02
N ILE A 27 -13.31 -30.92 -11.88
CA ILE A 27 -12.80 -31.78 -10.79
C ILE A 27 -11.29 -32.02 -10.96
N ALA A 28 -10.84 -32.35 -12.17
CA ALA A 28 -9.42 -32.62 -12.44
C ALA A 28 -8.55 -31.38 -12.20
N SER A 29 -9.01 -30.18 -12.57
CA SER A 29 -8.29 -28.93 -12.32
C SER A 29 -8.21 -28.57 -10.83
N PHE A 30 -9.29 -28.80 -10.07
CA PHE A 30 -9.27 -28.65 -8.61
C PHE A 30 -8.23 -29.56 -7.95
N TYR A 31 -8.18 -30.84 -8.31
CA TYR A 31 -7.22 -31.78 -7.73
C TYR A 31 -5.80 -31.60 -8.25
N SER A 32 -5.61 -31.17 -9.50
CA SER A 32 -4.29 -30.81 -10.03
C SER A 32 -3.71 -29.59 -9.32
N GLY A 33 -4.55 -28.62 -8.95
CA GLY A 33 -4.15 -27.47 -8.12
C GLY A 33 -3.68 -27.86 -6.72
N THR A 34 -4.27 -28.91 -6.13
CA THR A 34 -3.83 -29.43 -4.82
C THR A 34 -2.54 -30.27 -4.89
N PHE A 35 -2.19 -30.81 -6.05
CA PHE A 35 -1.00 -31.66 -6.21
C PHE A 35 0.25 -30.87 -6.62
N PHE A 36 0.10 -29.76 -7.36
CA PHE A 36 1.20 -28.85 -7.72
C PHE A 36 1.26 -27.57 -6.86
N GLY A 37 0.24 -27.31 -6.05
CA GLY A 37 0.31 -26.29 -5.00
C GLY A 37 1.20 -26.78 -3.87
N SER A 38 2.39 -26.20 -3.76
CA SER A 38 3.32 -26.42 -2.65
C SER A 38 2.60 -26.23 -1.31
N ASN A 39 2.29 -27.33 -0.63
CA ASN A 39 1.86 -27.31 0.76
C ASN A 39 3.07 -26.96 1.63
N SER A 40 3.41 -25.68 1.75
CA SER A 40 4.12 -25.20 2.92
C SER A 40 3.12 -25.23 4.08
N SER A 41 2.96 -26.40 4.70
CA SER A 41 2.29 -26.49 5.98
C SER A 41 3.12 -25.71 7.00
N VAL A 42 2.62 -24.54 7.37
CA VAL A 42 3.03 -23.87 8.60
C VAL A 42 2.53 -24.74 9.75
N TYR A 43 3.31 -25.75 10.12
CA TYR A 43 3.14 -26.42 11.39
C TYR A 43 3.48 -25.40 12.48
N VAL A 44 2.45 -24.87 13.13
CA VAL A 44 2.59 -24.28 14.46
C VAL A 44 2.90 -25.46 15.39
N SER A 45 4.18 -25.62 15.77
CA SER A 45 4.55 -26.51 16.85
C SER A 45 3.95 -25.98 18.14
N GLN A 46 2.83 -26.57 18.54
CA GLN A 46 2.19 -26.36 19.83
C GLN A 46 3.14 -26.91 20.90
N LEU A 47 3.84 -26.02 21.61
CA LEU A 47 4.73 -26.38 22.71
C LEU A 47 3.88 -26.80 23.93
N PRO A 48 4.18 -27.91 24.62
CA PRO A 48 3.47 -28.28 25.84
C PRO A 48 3.80 -27.30 26.97
N SER A 49 2.75 -26.86 27.65
CA SER A 49 2.78 -26.10 28.88
C SER A 49 3.43 -26.92 29.99
N ASN A 50 4.67 -26.60 30.35
CA ASN A 50 5.25 -26.96 31.64
C ASN A 50 5.57 -25.67 32.41
N SER A 51 4.82 -25.47 33.49
CA SER A 51 5.00 -24.44 34.49
C SER A 51 6.25 -24.71 35.31
N SER A 52 7.22 -23.80 35.25
CA SER A 52 8.13 -23.58 36.37
C SER A 52 8.32 -22.08 36.58
N SER A 53 7.98 -21.68 37.80
CA SER A 53 8.04 -20.33 38.32
C SER A 53 9.49 -19.92 38.60
N SER A 54 9.92 -18.83 37.98
CA SER A 54 10.97 -17.97 38.53
C SER A 54 10.72 -16.52 38.11
N SER A 55 10.87 -15.62 39.08
CA SER A 55 10.49 -14.19 39.08
C SER A 55 10.88 -13.37 37.85
N PRO A 56 10.17 -12.27 37.57
CA PRO A 56 10.26 -11.53 36.31
C PRO A 56 11.56 -10.73 36.23
N GLY A 57 12.54 -11.27 35.53
CA GLY A 57 13.58 -10.46 34.91
C GLY A 57 12.93 -9.65 33.79
N ILE A 58 12.88 -8.33 33.96
CA ILE A 58 12.44 -7.37 32.94
C ILE A 58 13.14 -7.75 31.62
N PRO A 59 12.41 -8.09 30.54
CA PRO A 59 13.04 -8.20 29.23
C PRO A 59 13.48 -6.79 28.88
N THR A 60 14.78 -6.55 29.02
CA THR A 60 15.40 -5.32 28.54
C THR A 60 15.27 -5.37 27.03
N PHE A 61 14.22 -4.71 26.53
CA PHE A 61 14.03 -4.49 25.11
C PHE A 61 15.31 -3.81 24.60
N THR A 62 16.13 -4.55 23.87
CA THR A 62 17.38 -4.05 23.25
C THR A 62 17.09 -3.24 22.00
N ASN A 63 15.87 -2.70 21.84
CA ASN A 63 15.66 -1.54 20.98
C ASN A 63 16.22 -0.30 21.68
N LYS A 64 17.55 -0.27 21.80
CA LYS A 64 18.24 0.98 22.02
C LYS A 64 18.05 1.76 20.74
N VAL A 65 17.08 2.68 20.75
CA VAL A 65 16.93 3.71 19.72
C VAL A 65 18.17 4.59 19.86
N VAL A 66 19.26 4.15 19.24
CA VAL A 66 20.43 4.99 19.06
C VAL A 66 19.99 6.00 18.03
N LEU A 67 19.94 7.28 18.43
CA LEU A 67 19.89 8.36 17.45
C LEU A 67 21.05 8.10 16.49
N SER A 68 20.74 7.72 15.25
CA SER A 68 21.72 7.72 14.16
C SER A 68 22.03 9.18 13.88
N TYR A 69 22.82 9.78 14.77
CA TYR A 69 23.34 11.11 14.54
C TYR A 69 24.27 11.02 13.34
N ARG A 70 24.11 12.00 12.48
CA ARG A 70 24.99 12.23 11.35
C ARG A 70 26.44 12.23 11.85
N LYS A 71 27.28 11.31 11.38
CA LYS A 71 28.70 11.23 11.76
C LYS A 71 29.49 12.46 11.30
N THR A 72 28.94 13.22 10.36
CA THR A 72 29.46 14.49 9.82
C THR A 72 28.42 15.61 10.00
N PRO A 73 28.76 16.78 10.55
CA PRO A 73 27.82 17.90 10.61
C PRO A 73 27.35 18.30 9.20
N LEU A 74 26.11 18.80 9.11
CA LEU A 74 25.51 19.24 7.84
C LEU A 74 26.12 20.60 7.46
N THR A 75 27.16 20.59 6.64
CA THR A 75 27.82 21.80 6.15
C THR A 75 27.07 22.32 4.93
N ILE A 76 26.29 23.40 5.11
CA ILE A 76 25.69 24.13 3.99
C ILE A 76 26.77 25.08 3.46
N PRO A 77 27.14 25.02 2.18
CA PRO A 77 28.09 25.98 1.60
C PRO A 77 27.54 27.41 1.72
N GLU A 78 28.42 28.39 1.92
CA GLU A 78 28.02 29.81 1.92
C GLU A 78 27.45 30.25 0.57
N THR A 79 27.80 29.55 -0.52
CA THR A 79 27.27 29.74 -1.87
C THR A 79 25.83 29.23 -2.04
N GLY A 80 25.23 28.65 -1.01
CA GLY A 80 23.88 28.07 -1.04
C GLY A 80 23.84 26.62 -1.52
N MET A 81 22.64 26.13 -1.79
CA MET A 81 22.35 24.76 -2.22
C MET A 81 22.01 24.73 -3.71
N ASN A 82 22.50 23.71 -4.41
CA ASN A 82 22.14 23.49 -5.82
C ASN A 82 20.68 23.06 -5.95
N ILE A 83 20.07 23.32 -7.11
CA ILE A 83 18.72 22.85 -7.46
C ILE A 83 18.83 21.42 -8.02
N CYS A 84 17.93 20.53 -7.61
CA CYS A 84 17.87 19.16 -8.11
C CYS A 84 17.41 19.14 -9.58
N PRO A 85 17.96 18.25 -10.42
CA PRO A 85 17.41 18.00 -11.75
C PRO A 85 15.93 17.59 -11.68
N LEU A 86 15.11 18.02 -12.65
CA LEU A 86 13.67 17.73 -12.69
C LEU A 86 13.33 16.22 -12.68
N LEU A 87 14.23 15.37 -13.18
CA LEU A 87 14.10 13.91 -13.12
C LEU A 87 13.91 13.38 -11.69
N PHE A 88 14.45 14.08 -10.69
CA PHE A 88 14.40 13.67 -9.29
C PHE A 88 13.29 14.36 -8.49
N ASN A 89 12.36 15.07 -9.13
CA ASN A 89 11.26 15.76 -8.44
C ASN A 89 10.34 14.79 -7.68
N GLU A 90 10.12 13.60 -8.25
CA GLU A 90 9.32 12.52 -7.65
C GLU A 90 10.19 11.43 -7.00
N TYR A 91 11.49 11.66 -6.86
CA TYR A 91 12.40 10.66 -6.31
C TYR A 91 12.23 10.51 -4.79
N ILE A 92 11.85 9.31 -4.36
CA ILE A 92 11.71 8.97 -2.94
C ILE A 92 12.80 7.95 -2.57
N PRO A 93 13.91 8.36 -1.94
CA PRO A 93 15.09 7.51 -1.77
C PRO A 93 14.82 6.16 -1.10
N CYS A 94 13.93 6.13 -0.10
CA CYS A 94 13.63 4.92 0.67
C CYS A 94 12.60 4.00 -0.01
N HIS A 95 12.00 4.43 -1.11
CA HIS A 95 11.01 3.67 -1.88
C HIS A 95 11.50 3.37 -3.30
N ASP A 96 12.81 3.54 -3.56
CA ASP A 96 13.42 3.23 -4.84
C ASP A 96 13.53 1.71 -5.03
N VAL A 97 12.79 1.18 -6.00
CA VAL A 97 12.75 -0.24 -6.35
C VAL A 97 14.14 -0.77 -6.72
N SER A 98 14.98 0.05 -7.37
CA SER A 98 16.33 -0.35 -7.78
C SER A 98 17.22 -0.54 -6.56
N TYR A 99 17.15 0.39 -5.61
CA TYR A 99 17.90 0.29 -4.36
C TYR A 99 17.43 -0.89 -3.50
N VAL A 100 16.12 -1.09 -3.37
CA VAL A 100 15.55 -2.22 -2.63
C VAL A 100 16.04 -3.56 -3.20
N LYS A 101 16.10 -3.69 -4.53
CA LYS A 101 16.66 -4.89 -5.19
C LYS A 101 18.16 -5.09 -4.92
N GLU A 102 18.94 -4.02 -4.83
CA GLU A 102 20.38 -4.09 -4.54
C GLU A 102 20.65 -4.61 -3.12
N ILE A 103 19.83 -4.21 -2.15
CA ILE A 103 20.04 -4.57 -0.74
C ILE A 103 19.40 -5.90 -0.36
N LEU A 104 18.35 -6.34 -1.07
CA LEU A 104 17.58 -7.54 -0.74
C LEU A 104 18.45 -8.79 -0.46
N PRO A 105 19.53 -9.08 -1.23
CA PRO A 105 20.40 -10.23 -0.96
C PRO A 105 21.23 -10.13 0.33
N LYS A 106 21.34 -8.92 0.92
CA LYS A 106 22.11 -8.65 2.14
C LYS A 106 21.24 -8.65 3.40
N LEU A 107 19.92 -8.73 3.25
CA LEU A 107 18.96 -8.69 4.36
C LEU A 107 18.74 -10.09 4.94
N ASP A 108 18.47 -10.15 6.25
CA ASP A 108 18.10 -11.39 6.92
C ASP A 108 16.60 -11.68 6.74
N LEU A 109 16.29 -12.57 5.80
CA LEU A 109 14.92 -13.01 5.52
C LEU A 109 14.28 -13.79 6.67
N SER A 110 15.08 -14.38 7.57
CA SER A 110 14.54 -15.08 8.75
C SER A 110 13.90 -14.11 9.74
N ARG A 111 14.45 -12.90 9.79
CA ARG A 111 13.96 -11.79 10.63
C ARG A 111 12.94 -10.90 9.95
N ARG A 112 12.58 -11.18 8.69
CA ARG A 112 11.68 -10.35 7.88
C ARG A 112 12.21 -8.94 7.64
N GLU A 113 13.53 -8.78 7.56
CA GLU A 113 14.15 -7.45 7.34
C GLU A 113 13.74 -6.84 6.00
N GLU A 114 13.31 -7.64 5.02
CA GLU A 114 12.76 -7.17 3.75
C GLU A 114 11.48 -6.33 3.88
N LEU A 115 10.78 -6.42 5.02
CA LEU A 115 9.57 -5.65 5.31
C LEU A 115 9.88 -4.31 5.99
N GLU A 116 11.14 -4.09 6.39
CA GLU A 116 11.57 -2.86 7.04
C GLU A 116 11.88 -1.74 6.02
N ARG A 117 11.92 -0.49 6.50
CA ARG A 117 12.28 0.67 5.67
C ARG A 117 13.80 0.76 5.54
N HIS A 118 14.31 0.47 4.35
CA HIS A 118 15.73 0.63 4.03
C HIS A 118 15.94 1.84 3.14
N CYS A 119 16.64 2.85 3.67
CA CYS A 119 17.01 4.04 2.92
C CYS A 119 18.48 3.99 2.51
N PRO A 120 18.86 4.58 1.35
CA PRO A 120 20.26 4.76 0.98
C PRO A 120 21.07 5.46 2.08
N PRO A 121 22.37 5.15 2.22
CA PRO A 121 23.26 5.90 3.09
C PRO A 121 23.37 7.35 2.62
N LEU A 122 23.79 8.26 3.50
CA LEU A 122 23.75 9.71 3.25
C LEU A 122 24.57 10.13 2.03
N GLU A 123 25.68 9.43 1.77
CA GLU A 123 26.59 9.67 0.66
C GLU A 123 25.95 9.38 -0.70
N ARG A 124 24.92 8.52 -0.73
CA ARG A 124 24.14 8.21 -1.94
C ARG A 124 22.87 9.05 -2.05
N ARG A 125 22.56 9.91 -1.07
CA ARG A 125 21.38 10.79 -1.12
C ARG A 125 21.72 12.07 -1.85
N LEU A 126 20.78 12.53 -2.67
CA LEU A 126 20.85 13.84 -3.28
C LEU A 126 20.76 14.92 -2.18
N PHE A 127 21.66 15.89 -2.26
CA PHE A 127 21.70 17.04 -1.36
C PHE A 127 21.53 18.33 -2.18
N CYS A 128 20.27 18.60 -2.55
CA CYS A 128 19.87 19.71 -3.40
C CYS A 128 18.44 20.16 -3.05
N LEU A 129 18.05 21.34 -3.54
CA LEU A 129 16.70 21.89 -3.39
C LEU A 129 15.80 21.37 -4.50
N VAL A 130 14.63 20.86 -4.14
CA VAL A 130 13.60 20.46 -5.11
C VAL A 130 13.03 21.72 -5.76
N PRO A 131 13.07 21.85 -7.10
CA PRO A 131 12.51 23.01 -7.78
C PRO A 131 10.98 23.03 -7.62
N PRO A 132 10.37 24.22 -7.50
CA PRO A 132 8.92 24.33 -7.57
C PRO A 132 8.42 23.95 -8.98
N PRO A 133 7.18 23.45 -9.10
CA PRO A 133 6.54 23.23 -10.40
C PRO A 133 6.34 24.56 -11.16
N ASP A 134 6.18 24.46 -12.47
CA ASP A 134 5.82 25.59 -13.30
C ASP A 134 4.49 26.20 -12.84
N ASP A 135 4.41 27.54 -12.80
CA ASP A 135 3.26 28.29 -12.30
C ASP A 135 2.87 28.00 -10.83
N TYR A 136 3.86 27.67 -9.98
CA TYR A 136 3.65 27.56 -8.54
C TYR A 136 3.02 28.83 -7.96
N LYS A 137 1.94 28.65 -7.21
CA LYS A 137 1.19 29.71 -6.53
C LYS A 137 1.48 29.68 -5.03
N ILE A 138 1.38 30.85 -4.39
CA ILE A 138 1.52 30.96 -2.93
C ILE A 138 0.46 30.06 -2.25
N PRO A 139 0.85 29.17 -1.31
CA PRO A 139 -0.09 28.32 -0.60
C PRO A 139 -1.20 29.10 0.09
N ILE A 140 -2.40 28.54 0.08
CA ILE A 140 -3.54 29.08 0.81
C ILE A 140 -3.22 29.04 2.30
N SER A 141 -3.64 30.07 3.06
CA SER A 141 -3.42 30.10 4.50
C SER A 141 -4.32 29.09 5.24
N TRP A 142 -3.83 28.56 6.34
CA TRP A 142 -4.66 27.83 7.30
C TRP A 142 -5.75 28.76 7.87
N PRO A 143 -6.99 28.29 8.13
CA PRO A 143 -7.49 26.91 8.03
C PRO A 143 -8.04 26.50 6.67
N THR A 144 -8.20 27.44 5.72
CA THR A 144 -8.81 27.16 4.41
C THR A 144 -7.98 26.15 3.59
N SER A 145 -6.67 26.12 3.79
CA SER A 145 -5.77 25.13 3.17
C SER A 145 -6.02 23.68 3.58
N ARG A 146 -6.88 23.43 4.58
CA ARG A 146 -7.36 22.09 4.92
C ARG A 146 -8.17 21.48 3.78
N ASP A 147 -9.02 22.31 3.17
CA ASP A 147 -10.03 21.85 2.21
C ASP A 147 -9.63 22.21 0.77
N TYR A 148 -8.66 23.11 0.57
CA TYR A 148 -8.28 23.61 -0.76
C TYR A 148 -6.76 23.68 -0.96
N VAL A 149 -6.30 23.31 -2.15
CA VAL A 149 -4.93 23.58 -2.62
C VAL A 149 -4.93 23.96 -4.09
N TRP A 150 -3.97 24.77 -4.53
CA TRP A 150 -3.80 25.09 -5.95
C TRP A 150 -3.45 23.85 -6.76
N ARG A 151 -4.09 23.70 -7.92
CA ARG A 151 -3.79 22.60 -8.86
C ARG A 151 -2.37 22.68 -9.40
N SER A 152 -1.89 23.88 -9.72
CA SER A 152 -0.54 24.08 -10.25
C SER A 152 0.55 23.69 -9.25
N ASN A 153 0.25 23.73 -7.95
CA ASN A 153 1.20 23.31 -6.90
C ASN A 153 1.32 21.79 -6.78
N VAL A 154 0.35 21.03 -7.30
CA VAL A 154 0.26 19.57 -7.22
C VAL A 154 -0.06 19.04 -8.61
N ASN A 155 0.94 19.01 -9.48
CA ASN A 155 0.82 18.62 -10.88
C ASN A 155 0.69 17.09 -11.07
N HIS A 156 -0.30 16.49 -10.40
CA HIS A 156 -0.63 15.06 -10.49
C HIS A 156 -2.14 14.89 -10.67
N THR A 157 -2.64 15.23 -11.85
CA THR A 157 -4.08 15.17 -12.18
C THR A 157 -4.64 13.75 -12.17
N HIS A 158 -3.84 12.75 -12.55
CA HIS A 158 -4.24 11.35 -12.57
C HIS A 158 -4.68 10.82 -11.20
N LEU A 159 -4.13 11.35 -10.09
CA LEU A 159 -4.54 10.95 -8.74
C LEU A 159 -6.02 11.27 -8.46
N ALA A 160 -6.51 12.40 -8.97
CA ALA A 160 -7.90 12.78 -8.82
C ALA A 160 -8.84 11.90 -9.64
N GLU A 161 -8.39 11.43 -10.81
CA GLU A 161 -9.15 10.48 -11.62
C GLU A 161 -9.29 9.12 -10.90
N VAL A 162 -8.17 8.55 -10.41
CA VAL A 162 -8.20 7.22 -9.77
C VAL A 162 -8.82 7.23 -8.37
N LYS A 163 -8.80 8.37 -7.65
CA LYS A 163 -9.37 8.51 -6.29
C LYS A 163 -10.68 9.30 -6.23
N GLY A 164 -11.15 9.85 -7.35
CA GLY A 164 -12.39 10.63 -7.41
C GLY A 164 -13.62 9.82 -6.96
N GLY A 165 -13.63 8.51 -7.23
CA GLY A 165 -14.70 7.60 -6.80
C GLY A 165 -14.82 7.38 -5.28
N GLN A 166 -13.86 7.84 -4.48
CA GLN A 166 -13.86 7.72 -3.02
C GLN A 166 -14.08 9.08 -2.30
N ASN A 167 -14.46 10.14 -3.03
CA ASN A 167 -14.59 11.51 -2.49
C ASN A 167 -13.33 12.03 -1.79
N TRP A 168 -12.13 11.59 -2.21
CA TRP A 168 -10.88 12.06 -1.61
C TRP A 168 -10.53 13.47 -2.07
N VAL A 169 -10.65 13.72 -3.36
CA VAL A 169 -10.28 15.00 -3.99
C VAL A 169 -11.18 15.21 -5.20
N HIS A 170 -11.62 16.45 -5.37
CA HIS A 170 -12.44 16.89 -6.49
C HIS A 170 -11.79 18.07 -7.19
N GLU A 171 -11.96 18.11 -8.49
CA GLU A 171 -11.55 19.26 -9.28
C GLU A 171 -12.56 20.40 -9.11
N LYS A 172 -12.11 21.58 -8.69
CA LYS A 172 -12.92 22.81 -8.60
C LYS A 172 -12.09 23.97 -9.14
N ASP A 173 -12.32 24.43 -10.37
CA ASP A 173 -11.60 25.49 -11.13
C ASP A 173 -10.21 25.88 -10.59
N GLN A 174 -9.04 25.65 -11.19
CA GLN A 174 -7.72 25.98 -10.59
C GLN A 174 -7.37 25.43 -9.18
N LEU A 175 -8.32 24.88 -8.41
CA LEU A 175 -8.12 24.30 -7.08
C LEU A 175 -8.42 22.81 -7.10
N TRP A 176 -7.76 22.11 -6.20
CA TRP A 176 -8.19 20.81 -5.69
C TRP A 176 -9.00 21.07 -4.43
N TRP A 177 -10.17 20.45 -4.35
CA TRP A 177 -11.05 20.50 -3.19
C TRP A 177 -11.07 19.14 -2.50
N PHE A 178 -10.78 19.14 -1.20
CA PHE A 178 -10.86 17.98 -0.33
C PHE A 178 -12.14 18.10 0.51
N PRO A 179 -13.23 17.41 0.13
CA PRO A 179 -14.53 17.54 0.81
C PRO A 179 -14.54 16.92 2.22
N GLY A 180 -13.47 16.22 2.61
CA GLY A 180 -13.47 15.32 3.76
C GLY A 180 -14.21 14.02 3.45
N GLY A 181 -13.99 12.98 4.25
CA GLY A 181 -14.63 11.68 4.01
C GLY A 181 -13.93 10.79 2.98
N GLY A 182 -12.71 11.17 2.55
CA GLY A 182 -11.79 10.31 1.81
C GLY A 182 -11.30 9.16 2.68
N THR A 183 -12.18 8.22 2.98
CA THR A 183 -11.86 6.99 3.70
C THR A 183 -12.05 5.81 2.76
N HIS A 184 -11.67 4.61 3.19
CA HIS A 184 -11.98 3.39 2.43
C HIS A 184 -13.51 3.18 2.30
N PHE A 185 -14.33 3.95 3.04
CA PHE A 185 -15.78 3.91 2.98
C PHE A 185 -16.29 4.84 1.88
N LYS A 186 -17.08 4.29 0.95
CA LYS A 186 -17.63 5.05 -0.20
C LYS A 186 -18.44 6.29 0.21
N HIS A 187 -19.02 6.30 1.40
CA HIS A 187 -19.79 7.43 1.95
C HIS A 187 -19.09 8.11 3.15
N GLY A 188 -17.78 7.91 3.30
CA GLY A 188 -17.00 8.46 4.41
C GLY A 188 -17.14 7.66 5.71
N ALA A 189 -16.28 8.00 6.69
CA ALA A 189 -16.29 7.32 7.99
C ALA A 189 -17.47 7.71 8.89
N SER A 190 -18.14 8.84 8.62
CA SER A 190 -19.23 9.33 9.46
C SER A 190 -20.42 8.36 9.51
N GLU A 191 -20.80 7.76 8.38
CA GLU A 191 -21.88 6.75 8.33
C GLU A 191 -21.51 5.51 9.16
N TYR A 192 -20.24 5.08 9.10
CA TYR A 192 -19.74 3.96 9.90
C TYR A 192 -19.76 4.28 11.40
N ILE A 193 -19.23 5.45 11.79
CA ILE A 193 -19.24 5.92 13.18
C ILE A 193 -20.67 5.94 13.72
N GLN A 194 -21.61 6.55 12.99
CA GLN A 194 -23.01 6.64 13.43
C GLN A 194 -23.73 5.28 13.51
N ARG A 195 -23.29 4.27 12.75
CA ARG A 195 -23.90 2.94 12.78
C ARG A 195 -23.40 2.08 13.94
N TYR A 196 -22.21 2.36 14.48
CA TYR A 196 -21.53 1.48 15.45
C TYR A 196 -21.13 2.14 16.77
N LEU A 197 -21.19 3.47 16.87
CA LEU A 197 -21.05 4.25 18.10
C LEU A 197 -22.39 4.89 18.45
#